data_AF-A0A2V9P985-F1
#
_entry.id   AF-A0A2V9P985-F1
#
_cell.length_a   1.000
_cell.length_b   1.000
_cell.length_c   1.000
_cell.angle_alpha   90.00
_cell.angle_beta   90.00
_cell.angle_gamma   90.00
#
_symmetry.space_group_name_H-M   'P 1'
#
loop_
_entity.id
_entity.type
_entity.pdbx_description
1 polymer ?
#
loop_
_entity_poly.entity_id
_entity_poly.type
_entity_poly.pdbx_seq_one_letter_code
_entity_poly.pdbx_strand_id
1 'polypeptide(L)'
;MSVRSDLIPFVLVLATASLFGQTVPSSSGSRIAVAVRTDHPPKLDGTLNDPLWISAPVIGDFRQREPLETQPATEKTEVRILFDS
;
A
#
# COMPACT_ATOMS: atom_id res chain seq x y z
N MET A 1 -37.47 -21.58 59.75
CA MET A 1 -36.79 -22.68 59.04
C MET A 1 -36.40 -22.14 57.66
N SER A 2 -35.14 -22.07 57.20
CA SER A 2 -34.10 -23.11 57.06
C SER A 2 -34.59 -24.30 56.23
N VAL A 3 -33.99 -24.72 55.11
CA VAL A 3 -32.90 -24.19 54.26
C VAL A 3 -33.29 -24.45 52.77
N ARG A 4 -32.66 -23.91 51.72
CA ARG A 4 -31.35 -24.33 51.17
C ARG A 4 -30.84 -23.38 50.06
N SER A 5 -29.51 -23.22 50.01
CA SER A 5 -28.69 -22.74 48.89
C SER A 5 -28.40 -23.84 47.85
N ASP A 6 -28.30 -23.50 46.56
CA ASP A 6 -27.31 -24.09 45.64
C ASP A 6 -27.12 -23.23 44.37
N LEU A 7 -25.90 -22.69 44.25
CA LEU A 7 -25.02 -22.67 43.07
C LEU A 7 -25.54 -22.17 41.70
N ILE A 8 -25.02 -21.01 41.32
CA ILE A 8 -24.99 -20.47 39.94
C ILE A 8 -23.79 -21.06 39.18
N PRO A 9 -23.98 -21.49 37.92
CA PRO A 9 -22.89 -21.51 36.94
C PRO A 9 -23.14 -20.57 35.76
N PHE A 10 -22.31 -19.52 35.69
CA PHE A 10 -21.57 -19.10 34.49
C PHE A 10 -22.29 -19.19 33.13
N VAL A 11 -22.97 -18.11 32.71
CA VAL A 11 -23.46 -17.94 31.33
C VAL A 11 -22.47 -17.10 30.51
N LEU A 12 -21.95 -17.76 29.47
CA LEU A 12 -21.04 -17.33 28.42
C LEU A 12 -21.22 -15.87 27.93
N VAL A 13 -20.14 -15.08 27.97
CA VAL A 13 -20.03 -13.80 27.25
C VAL A 13 -19.79 -14.08 25.76
N LEU A 14 -20.84 -13.99 24.95
CA LEU A 14 -20.74 -13.92 23.50
C LEU A 14 -20.42 -12.48 23.08
N ALA A 15 -19.16 -12.10 23.20
CA ALA A 15 -18.64 -10.94 22.48
C ALA A 15 -18.60 -11.28 20.99
N THR A 16 -19.61 -10.85 20.23
CA THR A 16 -19.60 -10.92 18.77
C THR A 16 -18.54 -9.97 18.22
N ALA A 17 -17.30 -10.44 18.20
CA ALA A 17 -16.23 -9.81 17.44
C ALA A 17 -16.60 -9.92 15.96
N SER A 18 -17.07 -8.82 15.38
CA SER A 18 -17.24 -8.72 13.93
C SER A 18 -15.88 -8.90 13.27
N LEU A 19 -15.63 -10.10 12.73
CA LEU A 19 -14.48 -10.33 11.85
C LEU A 19 -14.69 -9.50 10.57
N PHE A 20 -14.24 -8.25 10.60
CA PHE A 20 -13.90 -7.51 9.38
C PHE A 20 -12.65 -8.14 8.77
N GLY A 21 -12.81 -9.31 8.16
CA GLY A 21 -11.86 -9.84 7.21
C GLY A 21 -11.83 -8.90 6.01
N GLN A 22 -10.99 -7.87 6.07
CA GLN A 22 -10.81 -6.95 4.96
C GLN A 22 -10.16 -7.72 3.80
N THR A 23 -10.97 -8.05 2.80
CA THR A 23 -10.49 -8.53 1.51
C THR A 23 -9.74 -7.39 0.83
N VAL A 24 -8.43 -7.30 1.06
CA VAL A 24 -7.56 -6.42 0.28
C VAL A 24 -7.68 -6.89 -1.18
N PRO A 25 -8.15 -6.06 -2.12
CA PRO A 25 -8.26 -6.47 -3.51
C PRO A 25 -6.86 -6.63 -4.09
N SER A 26 -6.38 -7.87 -4.13
CA SER A 26 -5.11 -8.23 -4.75
C SER A 26 -5.19 -7.99 -6.24
N SER A 27 -4.62 -6.87 -6.71
CA SER A 27 -4.43 -6.61 -8.12
C SER A 27 -3.35 -7.54 -8.67
N SER A 28 -3.70 -8.79 -8.95
CA SER A 28 -2.80 -9.88 -9.40
C SER A 28 -2.25 -9.68 -10.83
N GLY A 29 -2.33 -8.47 -11.37
CA GLY A 29 -1.70 -8.10 -12.63
C GLY A 29 -0.20 -7.84 -12.45
N SER A 30 0.60 -8.22 -13.45
CA SER A 30 2.02 -7.85 -13.48
C SER A 30 2.18 -6.33 -13.46
N ARG A 31 3.04 -5.81 -12.57
CA ARG A 31 3.38 -4.37 -12.53
C ARG A 31 4.42 -4.11 -13.61
N ILE A 32 3.99 -3.43 -14.68
CA ILE A 32 4.85 -3.05 -15.81
C ILE A 32 5.22 -1.57 -15.68
N ALA A 33 6.51 -1.27 -15.79
CA ALA A 33 7.04 0.09 -15.90
C ALA A 33 7.41 0.37 -17.37
N VAL A 34 7.16 1.59 -17.84
CA VAL A 34 7.53 2.05 -19.19
C VAL A 34 8.68 3.03 -19.08
N ALA A 35 9.76 2.76 -19.81
CA ALA A 35 10.88 3.68 -19.99
C ALA A 35 10.74 4.39 -21.33
N VAL A 36 10.94 5.71 -21.36
CA VAL A 36 10.88 6.51 -22.59
C VAL A 36 12.28 6.78 -23.10
N ARG A 37 12.52 6.50 -24.39
CA ARG A 37 13.80 6.83 -25.04
C ARG A 37 13.86 8.33 -25.33
N THR A 38 14.97 8.97 -25.00
CA THR A 38 15.29 10.35 -25.37
C THR A 38 16.47 10.41 -26.34
N ASP A 39 16.63 11.54 -27.03
CA ASP A 39 17.76 11.77 -27.94
C ASP A 39 19.01 12.31 -27.23
N HIS A 40 18.87 12.71 -25.98
CA HIS A 40 19.93 13.20 -25.08
C HIS A 40 19.50 12.99 -23.62
N PRO A 41 20.45 12.97 -22.66
CA PRO A 41 20.13 12.81 -21.24
C PRO A 41 19.46 14.07 -20.67
N PRO A 42 18.57 13.94 -19.67
CA PRO A 42 18.06 15.07 -18.91
C PRO A 42 19.17 15.69 -18.05
N LYS A 43 19.02 16.99 -17.74
CA LYS A 43 19.92 17.69 -16.83
C LYS A 43 19.84 17.14 -15.41
N LEU A 44 20.90 16.50 -14.94
CA LEU A 44 21.00 15.92 -13.60
C LEU A 44 21.49 16.93 -12.56
N ASP A 45 20.70 17.98 -12.31
CA ASP A 45 21.03 19.05 -11.34
C ASP A 45 20.35 18.93 -9.96
N GLY A 46 19.71 17.78 -9.70
CA GLY A 46 18.93 17.54 -8.48
C GLY A 46 17.50 18.07 -8.53
N THR A 47 17.07 18.68 -9.65
CA THR A 47 15.68 19.11 -9.88
C THR A 47 14.99 18.29 -10.95
N LEU A 48 13.65 18.34 -10.98
CA LEU A 48 12.82 17.76 -12.05
C LEU A 48 12.35 18.82 -13.06
N ASN A 49 13.07 19.94 -13.16
CA ASN A 49 12.68 21.09 -14.00
C ASN A 49 12.99 20.89 -15.50
N ASP A 50 13.79 19.88 -15.85
CA ASP A 50 14.05 19.52 -17.24
C ASP A 50 12.75 19.00 -17.91
N PRO A 51 12.29 19.61 -19.03
CA PRO A 51 11.08 19.18 -19.72
C PRO A 51 11.06 17.70 -20.15
N LEU A 52 12.22 17.06 -20.32
CA LEU A 52 12.29 15.62 -20.63
C LEU A 52 11.60 14.76 -19.57
N TRP A 53 11.60 15.17 -18.29
CA TRP A 53 10.87 14.46 -17.23
C TRP A 53 9.36 14.42 -17.45
N ILE A 54 8.78 15.38 -18.18
CA ILE A 54 7.34 15.42 -18.48
C ILE A 54 6.98 14.37 -19.54
N SER A 55 7.94 13.92 -20.36
CA SER A 55 7.70 12.91 -21.41
C SER A 55 7.49 11.49 -20.87
N ALA A 56 7.99 11.17 -19.68
CA ALA A 56 7.87 9.86 -19.07
C ALA A 56 6.57 9.70 -18.25
N PRO A 57 5.88 8.55 -18.34
CA PRO A 57 4.76 8.24 -17.45
C PRO A 57 5.17 8.27 -15.98
N VAL A 58 4.26 8.77 -15.13
CA VAL A 58 4.45 8.74 -13.67
C VAL A 58 4.13 7.36 -13.13
N ILE A 59 5.13 6.72 -12.52
CA ILE A 59 4.96 5.50 -11.73
C ILE A 59 4.67 5.94 -10.29
N GLY A 60 3.57 5.45 -9.72
CA GLY A 60 3.07 5.80 -8.39
C GLY A 60 2.36 4.63 -7.71
N ASP A 61 1.45 4.95 -6.79
CA ASP A 61 0.65 3.99 -6.00
C ASP A 61 1.44 2.89 -5.29
N PHE A 62 2.69 3.22 -4.96
CA PHE A 62 3.62 2.35 -4.25
C PHE A 62 3.01 1.78 -2.98
N ARG A 63 3.33 0.51 -2.73
CA ARG A 63 2.92 -0.23 -1.53
C ARG A 63 4.15 -0.45 -0.68
N GLN A 64 4.04 -0.17 0.60
CA GLN A 64 5.17 -0.32 1.51
C GLN A 64 5.39 -1.81 1.84
N ARG A 65 6.66 -2.20 1.97
CA ARG A 65 7.06 -3.55 2.40
C ARG A 65 7.09 -3.66 3.93
N GLU A 66 7.52 -2.60 4.59
CA GLU A 66 7.64 -2.44 6.04
C GLU A 66 7.19 -1.01 6.41
N PRO A 67 6.72 -0.75 7.63
CA PRO A 67 6.45 -1.72 8.70
C PRO A 67 5.11 -2.47 8.54
N LEU A 68 4.16 -1.93 7.75
CA LEU A 68 2.85 -2.56 7.52
C LEU A 68 2.72 -2.95 6.04
N GLU A 69 3.07 -4.19 5.71
CA GLU A 69 3.17 -4.68 4.33
C GLU A 69 1.88 -4.46 3.51
N THR A 70 2.04 -4.21 2.21
CA THR A 70 0.98 -4.03 1.19
C THR A 70 0.11 -2.79 1.33
N GLN A 71 0.18 -2.06 2.45
CA GLN A 71 -0.53 -0.78 2.61
C GLN A 71 0.03 0.28 1.64
N PRO A 72 -0.76 1.33 1.29
CA PRO A 72 -0.23 2.49 0.57
C PRO A 72 1.00 3.06 1.27
N ALA A 73 1.99 3.53 0.51
CA ALA A 73 3.13 4.23 1.08
C ALA A 73 2.67 5.47 1.86
N THR A 74 3.28 5.72 3.03
CA THR A 74 3.01 6.91 3.85
C THR A 74 3.49 8.20 3.18
N GLU A 75 4.52 8.12 2.34
CA GLU A 75 5.06 9.23 1.57
C GLU A 75 4.64 9.15 0.10
N LYS A 76 4.32 10.31 -0.50
CA LYS A 76 3.97 10.38 -1.92
C LYS A 76 5.23 10.27 -2.79
N THR A 77 5.51 9.06 -3.26
CA THR A 77 6.60 8.78 -4.19
C THR A 77 6.13 8.78 -5.64
N GLU A 78 6.83 9.51 -6.50
CA GLU A 78 6.71 9.46 -7.96
C GLU A 78 8.04 9.00 -8.57
N VAL A 79 8.01 8.07 -9.51
CA VAL A 79 9.18 7.62 -10.29
C VAL A 79 8.90 7.81 -11.78
N ARG A 80 9.92 8.21 -12.53
CA ARG A 80 9.90 8.38 -13.99
C ARG A 80 11.16 7.71 -14.55
N ILE A 81 11.06 7.07 -15.72
CA ILE A 81 12.19 6.34 -16.32
C ILE A 81 12.42 6.86 -17.74
N LEU A 82 13.62 7.39 -17.96
CA LEU A 82 14.14 7.87 -19.24
C LEU A 82 15.41 7.06 -19.56
N PHE A 83 15.74 6.92 -20.85
CA PHE A 83 17.03 6.37 -21.29
C PHE A 83 17.45 6.94 -22.64
N ASP A 84 18.76 7.05 -22.87
CA ASP A 84 19.37 7.36 -24.16
C ASP A 84 20.14 6.13 -24.70
N SER A 85 21.09 6.32 -25.62
CA SER A 85 21.85 5.25 -26.31
C SER A 85 23.28 5.11 -25.81
#